data_AF-A0A934DC76-F1
#
_entry.id   AF-A0A934DC76-F1
#
_cell.length_a   1.000
_cell.length_b   1.000
_cell.length_c   1.000
_cell.angle_alpha   90.00
_cell.angle_beta   90.00
_cell.angle_gamma   90.00
#
_symmetry.space_group_name_H-M   'P 1'
#
loop_
_entity.id
_entity.type
_entity.pdbx_description
1 polymer ?
#
loop_
_entity_poly.entity_id
_entity_poly.type
_entity_poly.pdbx_seq_one_letter_code
_entity_poly.pdbx_strand_id
1 'polypeptide(L)'
;MIEKIDSSQEAVRKTGKAFLIGFSIIAAVLFLANSGWFQFDFQRGAASNGWKWFLGAAVVLFGLSRVAYPIMKPIHIGWMTLAFALGWLNTRILLSLFFYLILTPIGLMMRVFGKDFLDERIDRSASTYWKKRDLSTFDPKHIERRF
;
A
#
# COMPACT_ATOMS: atom_id res chain seq x y z
N MET A 1 -19.17 13.28 -10.85
CA MET A 1 -19.48 14.09 -9.66
C MET A 1 -18.96 13.30 -8.46
N ILE A 2 -17.67 13.44 -8.15
CA ILE A 2 -17.03 12.69 -7.07
C ILE A 2 -17.10 13.59 -5.83
N GLU A 3 -17.78 13.08 -4.81
CA GLU A 3 -17.98 13.72 -3.51
C GLU A 3 -16.64 14.19 -2.95
N LYS A 4 -16.52 15.49 -2.71
CA LYS A 4 -15.29 16.12 -2.20
C LYS A 4 -15.16 15.72 -0.73
N ILE A 5 -14.40 14.64 -0.48
CA ILE A 5 -14.04 14.19 0.87
C ILE A 5 -13.48 15.40 1.62
N ASP A 6 -14.18 15.82 2.69
CA ASP A 6 -13.73 16.92 3.55
C ASP A 6 -12.47 16.49 4.31
N SER A 7 -11.32 16.72 3.67
CA SER A 7 -10.00 16.46 4.25
C SER A 7 -9.55 17.60 5.17
N SER A 8 -10.50 18.32 5.79
CA SER A 8 -10.21 19.38 6.75
C SER A 8 -9.35 18.82 7.89
N GLN A 9 -8.25 19.50 8.18
CA GLN A 9 -7.34 19.17 9.29
C GLN A 9 -8.09 19.11 10.63
N GLU A 10 -9.19 19.85 10.74
CA GLU A 10 -10.06 19.82 11.89
C GLU A 10 -10.85 18.51 12.00
N ALA A 11 -11.37 17.99 10.88
CA ALA A 11 -12.08 16.72 10.83
C ALA A 11 -11.15 15.54 11.18
N VAL A 12 -9.92 15.53 10.63
CA VAL A 12 -8.91 14.50 10.93
C VAL A 12 -8.54 14.52 12.41
N ARG A 13 -8.31 15.71 12.99
CA ARG A 13 -7.95 15.86 14.41
C ARG A 13 -9.10 15.48 15.35
N LYS A 14 -10.35 15.77 14.97
CA LYS A 14 -11.55 15.40 15.74
C LYS A 14 -11.73 13.88 15.75
N THR A 15 -11.57 13.23 14.61
CA THR A 15 -11.61 11.76 14.48
C THR A 15 -10.49 11.12 15.30
N GLY A 16 -9.25 11.64 15.22
CA GLY A 16 -8.13 11.14 16.01
C GLY A 16 -8.37 11.19 17.53
N LYS A 17 -8.91 12.31 18.04
CA LYS A 17 -9.27 12.43 19.46
C LYS A 17 -10.41 11.47 19.86
N ALA A 18 -11.41 11.29 19.00
CA ALA A 18 -12.51 10.36 19.25
C ALA A 18 -12.02 8.90 19.33
N PHE A 19 -11.10 8.51 18.46
CA PHE A 19 -10.47 7.18 18.51
C PHE A 19 -9.65 6.98 19.79
N LEU A 20 -8.82 7.95 20.19
CA LEU A 20 -8.02 7.85 21.41
C LEU A 20 -8.89 7.70 22.67
N ILE A 21 -9.96 8.49 22.77
CA ILE A 21 -10.89 8.43 23.90
C ILE A 21 -11.65 7.09 23.87
N GLY A 22 -12.15 6.67 22.70
CA GLY A 22 -12.85 5.39 22.54
C GLY A 22 -11.97 4.20 22.94
N PHE A 23 -10.71 4.15 22.48
CA PHE A 23 -9.78 3.08 22.83
C PHE A 23 -9.45 3.06 24.32
N SER A 24 -9.32 4.24 24.95
CA SER A 24 -9.06 4.36 26.39
C SER A 24 -10.24 3.88 27.22
N ILE A 25 -11.47 4.18 26.82
CA ILE A 25 -12.69 3.70 27.48
C ILE A 25 -12.79 2.18 27.35
N ILE A 26 -12.57 1.63 26.16
CA ILE A 26 -12.58 0.17 25.94
C ILE A 26 -11.52 -0.51 26.80
N ALA A 27 -10.30 0.03 26.84
CA ALA A 27 -9.22 -0.50 27.69
C ALA A 27 -9.59 -0.43 29.18
N ALA A 28 -10.20 0.67 29.64
CA ALA A 28 -10.65 0.82 31.03
C ALA A 28 -11.79 -0.16 31.39
N VAL A 29 -12.74 -0.39 30.50
CA VAL A 29 -13.83 -1.36 30.70
C VAL A 29 -13.29 -2.79 30.77
N LEU A 30 -12.35 -3.16 29.89
CA LEU A 30 -11.71 -4.47 29.93
C LEU A 30 -10.89 -4.65 31.22
N PHE A 31 -10.18 -3.61 31.66
CA PHE A 31 -9.45 -3.63 32.92
C PHE A 31 -10.39 -3.80 34.12
N LEU A 32 -11.52 -3.07 34.15
CA LEU A 32 -12.51 -3.17 35.22
C LEU A 32 -13.23 -4.53 35.22
N ALA A 33 -13.61 -5.06 34.06
CA ALA A 33 -14.24 -6.38 33.94
C ALA A 33 -13.30 -7.50 34.43
N ASN A 34 -12.01 -7.40 34.10
CA ASN A 34 -11.00 -8.34 34.56
C ASN A 34 -10.69 -8.17 36.07
N SER A 35 -10.74 -6.93 36.59
CA SER A 35 -10.57 -6.65 38.01
C SER A 35 -11.77 -7.09 38.88
N GLY A 36 -12.99 -7.04 38.33
CA GLY A 36 -14.21 -7.45 39.02
C GLY A 36 -14.32 -8.97 39.16
N TRP A 37 -13.99 -9.72 38.10
CA TRP A 37 -13.82 -11.17 38.18
C TRP A 37 -12.76 -11.56 39.22
N PHE A 38 -11.65 -10.82 39.27
CA PHE A 38 -10.57 -11.04 40.22
C PHE A 38 -10.97 -10.78 41.68
N GLN A 39 -11.79 -9.77 41.95
CA GLN A 39 -12.32 -9.49 43.29
C GLN A 39 -13.44 -10.46 43.71
N PHE A 40 -14.20 -11.00 42.76
CA PHE A 40 -15.24 -12.00 43.02
C PHE A 40 -14.65 -13.36 43.44
N ASP A 41 -13.49 -13.74 42.88
CA ASP A 41 -12.72 -14.91 43.30
C ASP A 41 -12.00 -14.70 44.65
N PHE A 42 -11.65 -13.46 44.98
CA PHE A 42 -11.02 -13.08 46.26
C PHE A 42 -11.96 -13.25 47.48
N GLN A 43 -13.27 -13.07 47.31
CA GLN A 43 -14.25 -13.24 48.39
C GLN A 43 -14.54 -14.70 48.77
N ARG A 44 -14.20 -15.69 47.91
CA ARG A 44 -14.39 -17.12 48.19
C ARG A 44 -13.27 -17.76 49.03
N GLY A 45 -12.39 -16.97 49.65
CA GLY A 45 -11.41 -17.49 50.61
C GLY A 45 -10.24 -18.23 49.97
N ALA A 46 -10.01 -18.08 48.66
CA ALA A 46 -8.70 -18.39 48.11
C ALA A 46 -7.75 -17.26 48.54
N ALA A 47 -7.01 -17.49 49.62
CA ALA A 47 -5.81 -16.72 50.00
C ALA A 47 -4.70 -16.90 48.95
N SER A 48 -5.04 -16.80 47.68
CA SER A 48 -4.17 -17.17 46.60
C SER A 48 -3.30 -15.96 46.29
N ASN A 49 -2.01 -16.23 46.24
CA ASN A 49 -0.95 -15.34 45.80
C ASN A 49 -1.12 -14.93 44.32
N GLY A 50 -2.32 -14.59 43.86
CA GLY A 50 -2.64 -14.24 42.47
C GLY A 50 -1.79 -13.09 41.95
N TRP A 51 -1.51 -12.09 42.79
CA TRP A 51 -0.60 -11.00 42.43
C TRP A 51 0.83 -11.49 42.16
N LYS A 52 1.30 -12.54 42.84
CA LYS A 52 2.62 -13.15 42.58
C LYS A 52 2.63 -13.93 41.27
N TRP A 53 1.50 -14.54 40.88
CA TRP A 53 1.34 -15.16 39.56
C TRP A 53 1.33 -14.11 38.45
N PHE A 54 0.68 -12.95 38.64
CA PHE A 54 0.75 -11.82 37.71
C PHE A 54 2.17 -11.25 37.61
N LEU A 55 2.86 -11.07 38.74
CA LEU A 55 4.24 -10.58 38.75
C LEU A 55 5.20 -11.59 38.10
N GLY A 56 5.02 -12.89 38.37
CA GLY A 56 5.77 -13.97 37.74
C GLY A 56 5.51 -14.05 36.24
N ALA A 57 4.25 -13.99 35.82
CA ALA A 57 3.87 -13.96 34.41
C ALA A 57 4.43 -12.74 33.69
N ALA A 58 4.42 -11.56 34.33
CA ALA A 58 5.00 -10.34 33.77
C ALA A 58 6.52 -10.46 33.60
N VAL A 59 7.24 -11.01 34.58
CA VAL A 59 8.69 -11.24 34.48
C VAL A 59 9.02 -12.27 33.40
N VAL A 60 8.24 -13.35 33.30
CA VAL A 60 8.41 -14.38 32.27
C VAL A 60 8.13 -13.83 30.87
N LEU A 61 7.03 -13.08 30.69
CA LEU A 61 6.71 -12.42 29.42
C LEU A 61 7.78 -11.38 29.03
N PHE A 62 8.30 -10.63 30.00
CA PHE A 62 9.36 -9.65 29.76
C PHE A 62 10.68 -10.32 29.38
N GLY A 63 11.02 -11.42 30.06
CA GLY A 63 12.17 -12.26 29.73
C GLY A 63 12.04 -12.90 28.35
N LEU A 64 10.86 -13.46 28.04
CA LEU A 64 10.57 -14.08 26.75
C LEU A 64 10.60 -13.05 25.62
N SER A 65 10.10 -11.84 25.86
CA SER A 65 10.16 -10.72 24.90
C SER A 65 11.61 -10.31 24.60
N ARG A 66 12.47 -10.23 25.62
CA ARG A 66 13.91 -9.95 25.46
C ARG A 66 14.65 -11.03 24.66
N VAL A 67 14.28 -12.30 24.81
CA VAL A 67 14.89 -13.43 24.08
C VAL A 67 14.31 -13.61 22.68
N ALA A 68 13.02 -13.30 22.48
CA ALA A 68 12.37 -13.36 21.17
C ALA A 68 12.87 -12.26 20.22
N TYR A 69 13.22 -11.09 20.75
CA TYR A 69 13.69 -9.95 19.96
C TYR A 69 14.94 -10.23 19.08
N PRO A 70 16.03 -10.85 19.58
CA PRO A 70 17.20 -11.16 18.75
C PRO A 70 16.93 -12.27 17.71
N ILE A 71 16.00 -13.19 17.96
CA ILE A 71 15.67 -14.30 17.03
C ILE A 71 14.73 -13.81 15.91
N MET A 72 13.87 -12.84 16.20
CA MET A 72 12.98 -12.24 15.21
C MET A 72 13.72 -11.40 14.16
N LYS A 73 14.85 -10.78 14.50
CA LYS A 73 15.65 -9.98 13.55
C LYS A 73 16.12 -10.74 12.31
N PRO A 74 16.82 -11.88 12.40
CA PRO A 74 17.28 -12.61 11.22
C PRO A 74 16.11 -13.18 10.38
N ILE A 75 15.04 -13.64 11.03
CA ILE A 75 13.83 -14.12 10.36
C ILE A 75 13.18 -12.98 9.56
N HIS A 76 13.03 -11.81 10.16
CA HIS A 76 12.48 -10.64 9.50
C HIS A 76 13.34 -10.21 8.30
N ILE A 77 14.67 -10.23 8.43
CA ILE A 77 15.58 -9.91 7.33
C ILE A 77 15.40 -10.92 6.20
N GLY A 78 15.42 -12.23 6.48
CA GLY A 78 15.22 -13.26 5.47
C GLY A 78 13.86 -13.14 4.76
N TRP A 79 12.80 -12.88 5.52
CA TRP A 79 11.46 -12.66 4.99
C TRP A 79 11.38 -11.41 4.11
N MET A 80 12.02 -10.31 4.54
CA MET A 80 12.07 -9.07 3.75
C MET A 80 12.85 -9.26 2.46
N THR A 81 14.00 -9.95 2.50
CA THR A 81 14.77 -10.25 1.28
C THR A 81 13.94 -11.08 0.29
N LEU A 82 13.18 -12.07 0.79
CA LEU A 82 12.25 -12.84 -0.04
C LEU A 82 11.15 -11.94 -0.65
N ALA A 83 10.54 -11.08 0.16
CA ALA A 83 9.53 -10.14 -0.30
C ALA A 83 10.06 -9.18 -1.39
N PHE A 84 11.29 -8.69 -1.23
CA PHE A 84 11.95 -7.86 -2.25
C PHE A 84 12.23 -8.63 -3.54
N ALA A 85 12.75 -9.85 -3.45
CA ALA A 85 12.99 -10.70 -4.62
C ALA A 85 11.69 -11.01 -5.37
N LEU A 86 10.63 -11.35 -4.63
CA LEU A 86 9.30 -11.56 -5.19
C LEU A 86 8.73 -10.29 -5.82
N GLY A 87 8.91 -9.12 -5.19
CA GLY A 87 8.50 -7.84 -5.75
C GLY A 87 9.18 -7.55 -7.09
N TRP A 88 10.51 -7.72 -7.14
CA TRP A 88 11.30 -7.53 -8.36
C TRP A 88 10.89 -8.48 -9.48
N LEU A 89 10.62 -9.75 -9.15
CA LEU A 89 10.12 -10.74 -10.09
C LEU A 89 8.71 -10.41 -10.56
N ASN A 90 7.82 -10.05 -9.64
CA ASN A 90 6.42 -9.73 -9.92
C ASN A 90 6.29 -8.56 -10.89
N THR A 91 7.06 -7.48 -10.72
CA THR A 91 7.03 -6.35 -11.65
C THR A 91 7.43 -6.77 -13.07
N ARG A 92 8.43 -7.65 -13.21
CA ARG A 92 8.87 -8.17 -14.53
C ARG A 92 7.83 -9.09 -15.14
N ILE A 93 7.26 -9.99 -14.35
CA ILE A 93 6.21 -10.92 -14.80
C ILE A 93 4.99 -10.13 -15.23
N LEU A 94 4.50 -9.21 -14.40
CA LEU A 94 3.31 -8.42 -14.69
C LEU A 94 3.50 -7.58 -15.94
N LEU A 95 4.65 -6.92 -16.10
CA LEU A 95 4.95 -6.11 -17.27
C LEU A 95 5.07 -6.97 -18.54
N SER A 96 5.76 -8.12 -18.45
CA SER A 96 5.88 -9.06 -19.56
C SER A 96 4.52 -9.60 -19.98
N LEU A 97 3.71 -10.02 -19.01
CA LEU A 97 2.38 -10.55 -19.25
C LEU A 97 1.46 -9.48 -19.86
N PHE A 98 1.47 -8.26 -19.32
CA PHE A 98 0.73 -7.14 -19.88
C PHE A 98 1.15 -6.85 -21.33
N PHE A 99 2.45 -6.84 -21.60
CA PHE A 99 2.96 -6.63 -22.95
C PHE A 99 2.51 -7.73 -23.92
N TYR A 100 2.61 -9.00 -23.54
CA TYR A 100 2.28 -10.12 -24.41
C TYR A 100 0.78 -10.41 -24.52
N LEU A 101 -0.02 -10.18 -23.48
CA LEU A 101 -1.46 -10.45 -23.49
C LEU A 101 -2.30 -9.27 -23.98
N ILE A 102 -1.83 -8.04 -23.82
CA ILE A 102 -2.62 -6.86 -24.17
C ILE A 102 -1.95 -6.12 -25.33
N LEU A 103 -0.71 -5.65 -25.12
CA LEU A 103 -0.06 -4.79 -26.10
C LEU A 103 0.23 -5.50 -27.43
N THR A 104 0.74 -6.74 -27.36
CA THR A 104 1.12 -7.55 -28.53
C THR A 104 -0.09 -7.93 -29.39
N PRO A 105 -1.21 -8.47 -28.85
CA PRO A 105 -2.36 -8.76 -29.68
C PRO A 105 -3.06 -7.51 -30.20
N ILE A 106 -3.04 -6.39 -29.46
CA ILE A 106 -3.52 -5.10 -30.00
C ILE A 106 -2.68 -4.68 -31.20
N GLY A 107 -1.35 -4.72 -31.07
CA GLY A 107 -0.43 -4.44 -32.18
C GLY A 107 -0.61 -5.38 -33.37
N LEU A 108 -0.78 -6.68 -33.10
CA LEU A 108 -1.02 -7.69 -34.12
C LEU A 108 -2.37 -7.47 -34.81
N MET A 109 -3.43 -7.18 -34.06
CA MET A 109 -4.73 -6.81 -34.61
C MET A 109 -4.60 -5.58 -35.51
N MET A 110 -3.95 -4.51 -35.06
CA MET A 110 -3.73 -3.31 -35.89
C MET A 110 -2.98 -3.64 -37.19
N ARG A 111 -1.98 -4.53 -37.13
CA ARG A 111 -1.24 -5.00 -38.29
C ARG A 111 -2.11 -5.83 -39.25
N VAL A 112 -2.97 -6.70 -38.72
CA VAL A 112 -3.94 -7.50 -39.51
C VAL A 112 -5.01 -6.60 -40.14
N PHE A 113 -5.51 -5.60 -39.42
CA PHE A 113 -6.46 -4.60 -39.94
C PHE A 113 -5.81 -3.56 -40.87
N GLY A 114 -4.49 -3.66 -41.13
CA GLY A 114 -3.78 -2.79 -42.08
C GLY A 114 -3.66 -1.33 -41.64
N LYS A 115 -3.88 -1.02 -40.36
CA LYS A 115 -3.78 0.33 -39.82
C LYS A 115 -2.32 0.64 -39.51
N ASP A 116 -1.67 1.34 -40.43
CA ASP A 116 -0.33 1.88 -40.24
C ASP A 116 -0.45 3.33 -39.74
N PHE A 117 -0.27 3.54 -38.43
CA PHE A 117 -0.32 4.89 -37.84
C PHE A 117 0.99 5.66 -38.01
N LEU A 118 2.08 4.95 -38.28
CA LEU A 118 3.42 5.51 -38.24
C LEU A 118 4.05 5.65 -39.63
N ASP A 119 3.29 5.31 -40.69
CA ASP A 119 3.80 5.17 -42.07
C ASP A 119 5.12 4.38 -42.10
N GLU A 120 5.17 3.27 -41.36
CA GLU A 120 6.36 2.44 -41.20
C GLU A 120 6.77 1.76 -42.52
N ARG A 121 5.83 1.61 -43.46
CA ARG A 121 6.11 1.02 -44.78
C ARG A 121 6.89 1.98 -45.67
N ILE A 122 8.14 1.59 -45.96
CA ILE A 122 9.02 2.27 -46.92
C ILE A 122 8.46 2.09 -48.35
N ASP A 123 7.78 3.12 -48.86
CA ASP A 123 7.38 3.21 -50.26
C ASP A 123 8.57 3.58 -51.14
N ARG A 124 9.12 2.60 -51.88
CA ARG A 124 10.26 2.81 -52.78
C ARG A 124 9.94 3.67 -54.01
N SER A 125 8.66 3.93 -54.28
CA SER A 125 8.20 4.79 -55.37
C SER A 125 7.96 6.23 -54.96
N ALA A 126 7.95 6.50 -53.64
CA ALA A 126 7.78 7.85 -53.12
C ALA A 126 9.01 8.73 -53.41
N SER A 127 8.78 9.89 -54.01
CA SER A 127 9.84 10.88 -54.27
C SER A 127 10.36 11.56 -53.01
N THR A 128 9.56 11.58 -51.93
CA THR A 128 9.90 12.18 -50.65
C THR A 128 8.96 11.71 -49.55
N TYR A 129 9.50 11.40 -48.36
CA TYR A 129 8.72 11.09 -47.16
C TYR A 129 8.36 12.33 -46.34
N TRP A 130 8.80 13.52 -46.76
CA TRP A 130 8.54 14.76 -46.04
C TRP A 130 7.05 15.11 -46.10
N LYS A 131 6.35 15.01 -44.96
CA LYS A 131 5.00 15.54 -44.81
C LYS A 131 5.06 17.06 -44.73
N LYS A 132 4.57 17.76 -45.76
CA LYS A 132 4.42 19.22 -45.72
C LYS A 132 3.48 19.59 -44.59
N ARG A 133 3.98 20.38 -43.65
CA ARG A 133 3.17 20.93 -42.57
C ARG A 133 2.32 22.06 -43.12
N ASP A 134 1.02 22.05 -42.83
CA ASP A 134 0.16 23.19 -43.13
C ASP A 134 0.62 24.40 -42.28
N LEU A 135 0.87 25.51 -42.95
CA LEU A 135 1.27 26.78 -42.33
C LEU A 135 0.05 27.64 -41.96
N SER A 136 -1.15 27.04 -41.89
CA SER A 136 -2.39 27.72 -41.53
C SER A 136 -2.18 28.63 -40.30
N THR A 137 -2.18 29.94 -40.57
CA THR A 137 -2.05 31.07 -39.64
C THR A 137 -1.00 30.88 -38.56
N PHE A 138 0.23 31.35 -38.82
CA PHE A 138 1.23 31.58 -37.79
C PHE A 138 0.63 32.50 -36.70
N ASP A 139 0.30 31.92 -35.54
CA ASP A 139 -0.13 32.66 -34.35
C ASP A 139 1.06 32.82 -33.40
N PRO A 140 1.60 34.05 -33.22
CA PRO A 140 2.69 34.33 -32.30
C PRO A 140 2.42 33.85 -30.86
N LYS A 141 1.15 33.85 -30.40
CA LYS A 141 0.78 33.39 -29.05
C LYS A 141 1.02 31.89 -28.84
N HIS A 142 1.15 31.11 -29.91
CA HIS A 142 1.38 29.66 -29.84
C HIS A 142 2.84 29.29 -29.56
N ILE A 143 3.76 30.25 -29.65
CA ILE A 143 5.17 30.09 -29.29
C ILE A 143 5.41 30.39 -27.80
N GLU A 144 4.69 31.37 -27.25
CA GLU A 144 4.81 31.81 -25.85
C GLU A 144 4.44 30.73 -24.82
N ARG A 145 3.62 29.73 -25.19
CA ARG A 145 3.16 28.66 -24.27
C ARG A 145 4.02 27.40 -24.25
N ARG A 146 5.12 27.36 -25.01
CA ARG A 146 5.97 26.16 -25.14
C ARG A 146 7.25 26.19 -24.29
N PHE A 147 7.52 27.30 -23.62
CA PHE A 147 8.57 27.46 -22.61
C PHE A 147 7.91 27.84 -21.28
#